data_AF-A0A1H9F743-F1
#
_entry.id   AF-A0A1H9F743-F1
#
_cell.length_a   1.000
_cell.length_b   1.000
_cell.length_c   1.000
_cell.angle_alpha   90.00
_cell.angle_beta   90.00
_cell.angle_gamma   90.00
#
_symmetry.space_group_name_H-M   'P 1'
#
loop_
_entity.id
_entity.type
_entity.pdbx_description
1 polymer ?
#
loop_
_entity_poly.entity_id
_entity_poly.type
_entity_poly.pdbx_seq_one_letter_code
_entity_poly.pdbx_strand_id
1 'polypeptide(L)'
;MDINGFLKKDEYFDVIKDKDHGSAYYSLNIALNSYFSTYQIVKNCLSNETVDPDTINEKVKSLPAFIKASINIWMHLQHFFELEMKRILENKNPLLIVKYSNETDCYCDNVLDIEIKESQFTRNSIEFSEAENRLIYLFKIKQIESEDIDIARILTNHKAELDLINQMRNSTAHRGKRIIKYTVLDELMCTRILPFINELLELEEYSTYNNMYGSDDKVTDLIKPLIKGEKDKIDYRQIALFKEIARSRPNRNEFGIYGRMSAWDIEKIEKQKEIIKIRECDWVEEEFRRCPCCSENALLEVETVVDYTYEEAASDDNEKASIFPNPIPVLGLDRLHCANCGFYVNTFVGDLHEIEKLEFELPSHEEEELNDILKAEAYNEFLEEEYGL
;
A
#
# COMPACT_ATOMS: atom_id res chain seq x y z
N MET A 1 22.35 -32.55 -9.22
CA MET A 1 21.18 -32.48 -8.32
C MET A 1 19.95 -32.82 -9.14
N ASP A 2 19.15 -33.77 -8.69
CA ASP A 2 17.87 -34.13 -9.30
C ASP A 2 16.83 -33.03 -8.97
N ILE A 3 16.13 -32.52 -9.98
CA ILE A 3 15.10 -31.48 -9.84
C ILE A 3 14.01 -31.94 -8.86
N ASN A 4 13.72 -33.24 -8.81
CA ASN A 4 12.74 -33.81 -7.89
C ASN A 4 13.19 -33.76 -6.42
N GLY A 5 14.49 -33.57 -6.16
CA GLY A 5 15.03 -33.35 -4.82
C GLY A 5 14.51 -32.06 -4.19
N PHE A 6 14.33 -30.99 -4.97
CA PHE A 6 13.82 -29.70 -4.50
C PHE A 6 12.34 -29.71 -4.16
N LEU A 7 11.57 -30.69 -4.66
CA LEU A 7 10.12 -30.80 -4.43
C LEU A 7 9.76 -31.61 -3.18
N LYS A 8 10.76 -31.96 -2.34
CA LYS A 8 10.53 -32.70 -1.09
C LYS A 8 10.08 -31.75 0.01
N LYS A 9 9.11 -32.21 0.81
CA LYS A 9 8.50 -31.43 1.91
C LYS A 9 9.52 -30.85 2.90
N ASP A 10 10.63 -31.56 3.13
CA ASP A 10 11.69 -31.16 4.07
C ASP A 10 12.52 -29.95 3.59
N GLU A 11 12.36 -29.51 2.33
CA GLU A 11 13.04 -28.35 1.75
C GLU A 11 12.19 -27.06 1.81
N TYR A 12 10.97 -27.13 2.35
CA TYR A 12 10.04 -26.01 2.45
C TYR A 12 9.69 -25.69 3.90
N PHE A 13 9.62 -24.41 4.23
CA PHE A 13 9.03 -23.96 5.49
C PHE A 13 7.50 -23.96 5.37
N ASP A 14 6.82 -24.58 6.35
CA ASP A 14 5.37 -24.47 6.49
C ASP A 14 5.06 -23.07 7.06
N VAL A 15 4.69 -22.12 6.19
CA VAL A 15 4.40 -20.71 6.54
C VAL A 15 3.20 -20.58 7.50
N ILE A 16 2.44 -21.66 7.76
CA ILE A 16 1.15 -21.64 8.47
C ILE A 16 1.27 -22.12 9.94
N LYS A 17 2.46 -22.53 10.42
CA LYS A 17 2.52 -23.30 11.67
C LYS A 17 2.61 -22.53 12.99
N ASP A 18 3.03 -21.28 13.01
CA ASP A 18 3.15 -20.52 14.27
C ASP A 18 2.92 -19.03 14.03
N LYS A 19 1.70 -18.52 14.24
CA LYS A 19 1.35 -17.08 14.17
C LYS A 19 1.67 -16.33 12.87
N ASP A 20 2.21 -17.00 11.87
CA ASP A 20 2.69 -16.40 10.63
C ASP A 20 1.58 -16.27 9.59
N HIS A 21 1.59 -15.11 8.94
CA HIS A 21 0.66 -14.79 7.87
C HIS A 21 0.88 -15.70 6.65
N GLY A 22 -0.19 -16.26 6.08
CA GLY A 22 -0.10 -17.09 4.86
C GLY A 22 0.23 -16.29 3.59
N SER A 23 0.50 -16.98 2.48
CA SER A 23 0.83 -16.35 1.19
C SER A 23 -0.23 -15.37 0.66
N ALA A 24 -1.50 -15.55 1.03
CA ALA A 24 -2.59 -14.63 0.68
C ALA A 24 -2.37 -13.23 1.30
N TYR A 25 -2.00 -13.17 2.58
CA TYR A 25 -1.67 -11.94 3.28
C TYR A 25 -0.52 -11.19 2.62
N TYR A 26 0.59 -11.87 2.36
CA TYR A 26 1.73 -11.23 1.70
C TYR A 26 1.38 -10.76 0.29
N SER A 27 0.50 -11.47 -0.42
CA SER A 27 0.03 -11.04 -1.74
C SER A 27 -0.76 -9.74 -1.65
N LEU A 28 -1.71 -9.62 -0.73
CA LEU A 28 -2.44 -8.37 -0.55
C LEU A 28 -1.51 -7.22 -0.14
N ASN A 29 -0.60 -7.48 0.81
CA ASN A 29 0.38 -6.50 1.28
C ASN A 29 1.27 -5.99 0.12
N ILE A 30 1.83 -6.89 -0.69
CA ILE A 30 2.67 -6.51 -1.85
C ILE A 30 1.85 -5.69 -2.87
N ALA A 31 0.60 -6.09 -3.13
CA ALA A 31 -0.26 -5.37 -4.07
C ALA A 31 -0.54 -3.93 -3.61
N LEU A 32 -0.98 -3.76 -2.36
CA LEU A 32 -1.30 -2.45 -1.79
C LEU A 32 -0.06 -1.57 -1.69
N ASN A 33 1.06 -2.09 -1.17
CA ASN A 33 2.32 -1.35 -1.10
C ASN A 33 2.81 -0.93 -2.49
N SER A 34 2.66 -1.79 -3.50
CA SER A 34 3.01 -1.44 -4.89
C SER A 34 2.12 -0.32 -5.42
N TYR A 35 0.83 -0.33 -5.10
CA TYR A 35 -0.10 0.74 -5.49
C TYR A 35 0.20 2.07 -4.79
N PHE A 36 0.37 2.08 -3.46
CA PHE A 36 0.70 3.29 -2.70
C PHE A 36 2.05 3.88 -3.13
N SER A 37 3.02 3.04 -3.51
CA SER A 37 4.33 3.49 -3.99
C SER A 37 4.31 4.12 -5.39
N THR A 38 3.21 3.99 -6.15
CA THR A 38 3.18 4.49 -7.55
C THR A 38 3.39 5.99 -7.65
N TYR A 39 2.88 6.80 -6.71
CA TYR A 39 3.15 8.25 -6.69
C TYR A 39 4.64 8.52 -6.49
N GLN A 40 5.25 7.92 -5.46
CA GLN A 40 6.68 8.08 -5.16
C GLN A 40 7.59 7.68 -6.34
N ILE A 41 7.16 6.72 -7.16
CA ILE A 41 7.88 6.31 -8.37
C ILE A 41 7.84 7.39 -9.46
N VAL A 42 6.72 8.09 -9.60
CA VAL A 42 6.48 9.02 -10.72
C VAL A 42 6.62 10.49 -10.35
N LYS A 43 6.81 10.81 -9.06
CA LYS A 43 6.80 12.18 -8.52
C LYS A 43 7.65 13.18 -9.30
N ASN A 44 8.85 12.79 -9.75
CA ASN A 44 9.76 13.66 -10.49
C ASN A 44 9.26 14.01 -11.91
N CYS A 45 8.22 13.33 -12.38
CA CYS A 45 7.53 13.62 -13.62
C CYS A 45 6.32 14.54 -13.42
N LEU A 46 5.93 14.80 -12.17
CA LEU A 46 4.71 15.52 -11.81
C LEU A 46 5.06 16.87 -11.18
N SER A 47 4.28 17.90 -11.52
CA SER A 47 4.34 19.26 -10.95
C SER A 47 2.97 19.94 -11.04
N ASN A 48 2.86 21.17 -10.52
CA ASN A 48 1.67 22.03 -10.63
C ASN A 48 1.08 22.11 -12.04
N GLU A 49 1.94 22.06 -13.05
CA GLU A 49 1.60 22.25 -14.46
C GLU A 49 1.11 20.94 -15.12
N THR A 50 1.32 19.79 -14.48
CA THR A 50 0.98 18.47 -15.02
C THR A 50 -0.30 17.92 -14.40
N VAL A 51 -1.43 18.60 -14.54
CA VAL A 51 -2.71 18.16 -13.94
C VAL A 51 -3.55 17.37 -14.94
N ASP A 52 -3.32 17.57 -16.23
CA ASP A 52 -4.02 16.88 -17.30
C ASP A 52 -3.64 15.38 -17.36
N PRO A 53 -4.62 14.44 -17.40
CA PRO A 53 -4.35 13.01 -17.43
C PRO A 53 -3.48 12.55 -18.60
N ASP A 54 -3.66 13.10 -19.80
CA ASP A 54 -2.86 12.70 -20.96
C ASP A 54 -1.40 13.11 -20.80
N THR A 55 -1.14 14.33 -20.31
CA THR A 55 0.19 14.82 -19.97
C THR A 55 0.86 13.97 -18.90
N ILE A 56 0.14 13.62 -17.82
CA ILE A 56 0.64 12.73 -16.76
C ILE A 56 1.05 11.39 -17.37
N ASN A 57 0.16 10.77 -18.14
CA ASN A 57 0.41 9.45 -18.74
C ASN A 57 1.61 9.48 -19.69
N GLU A 58 1.73 10.52 -20.51
CA GLU A 58 2.82 10.67 -21.47
C GLU A 58 4.19 10.80 -20.79
N LYS A 59 4.26 11.48 -19.63
CA LYS A 59 5.49 11.57 -18.84
C LYS A 59 5.85 10.27 -18.12
N VAL A 60 4.85 9.45 -17.76
CA VAL A 60 5.05 8.21 -16.98
C VAL A 60 5.27 6.96 -17.84
N LYS A 61 4.76 6.92 -19.09
CA LYS A 61 4.62 5.71 -19.92
C LYS A 61 5.87 4.83 -20.09
N SER A 62 7.06 5.39 -19.93
CA SER A 62 8.34 4.68 -20.12
C SER A 62 9.12 4.42 -18.83
N LEU A 63 8.54 4.71 -17.65
CA LEU A 63 9.22 4.50 -16.37
C LEU A 63 9.25 3.01 -16.00
N PRO A 64 10.42 2.34 -15.97
CA PRO A 64 10.48 0.91 -15.67
C PRO A 64 10.00 0.57 -14.26
N ALA A 65 10.22 1.47 -13.30
CA ALA A 65 9.75 1.30 -11.93
C ALA A 65 8.21 1.29 -11.85
N PHE A 66 7.54 2.15 -12.62
CA PHE A 66 6.07 2.16 -12.66
C PHE A 66 5.52 0.88 -13.30
N ILE A 67 6.17 0.42 -14.38
CA ILE A 67 5.82 -0.85 -15.03
C ILE A 67 5.91 -2.02 -14.03
N LYS A 68 7.01 -2.09 -13.25
CA LYS A 68 7.19 -3.11 -12.21
C LYS A 68 6.10 -3.03 -11.13
N ALA A 69 5.81 -1.84 -10.62
CA ALA A 69 4.75 -1.65 -9.62
C ALA A 69 3.39 -2.09 -10.18
N SER A 70 3.05 -1.71 -11.42
CA SER A 70 1.82 -2.14 -12.07
C SER A 70 1.73 -3.66 -12.26
N ILE A 71 2.83 -4.34 -12.61
CA ILE A 71 2.88 -5.80 -12.69
C ILE A 71 2.58 -6.43 -11.33
N ASN A 72 3.24 -5.94 -10.28
CA ASN A 72 3.06 -6.45 -8.92
C ASN A 72 1.62 -6.30 -8.44
N ILE A 73 0.98 -5.15 -8.66
CA ILE A 73 -0.41 -4.92 -8.27
C ILE A 73 -1.31 -6.02 -8.82
N TRP A 74 -1.32 -6.22 -10.15
CA TRP A 74 -2.26 -7.16 -10.77
C TRP A 74 -1.92 -8.62 -10.50
N MET A 75 -0.64 -8.98 -10.47
CA MET A 75 -0.19 -10.34 -10.14
C MET A 75 -0.61 -10.73 -8.73
N HIS A 76 -0.36 -9.86 -7.76
CA HIS A 76 -0.58 -10.17 -6.36
C HIS A 76 -2.04 -10.00 -5.92
N LEU A 77 -2.81 -9.08 -6.52
CA LEU A 77 -4.27 -9.08 -6.34
C LEU A 77 -4.90 -10.37 -6.86
N GLN A 78 -4.53 -10.80 -8.07
CA GLN A 78 -5.05 -12.04 -8.64
C GLN A 78 -4.70 -13.24 -7.75
N HIS A 79 -3.45 -13.30 -7.27
CA HIS A 79 -3.01 -14.39 -6.40
C HIS A 79 -3.73 -14.39 -5.05
N PHE A 80 -3.91 -13.23 -4.41
CA PHE A 80 -4.68 -13.09 -3.18
C PHE A 80 -6.09 -13.65 -3.33
N PHE A 81 -6.85 -13.17 -4.31
CA PHE A 81 -8.22 -13.65 -4.54
C PHE A 81 -8.27 -15.13 -4.94
N GLU A 82 -7.29 -15.65 -5.69
CA GLU A 82 -7.21 -17.08 -5.99
C GLU A 82 -7.11 -17.93 -4.73
N LEU A 83 -6.25 -17.51 -3.80
CA LEU A 83 -6.03 -18.24 -2.55
C LEU A 83 -7.25 -18.15 -1.64
N GLU A 84 -7.91 -17.00 -1.54
CA GLU A 84 -9.15 -16.87 -0.76
C GLU A 84 -10.27 -17.74 -1.30
N MET A 85 -10.49 -17.75 -2.63
CA MET A 85 -11.47 -18.65 -3.24
C MET A 85 -11.12 -20.11 -2.99
N LYS A 86 -9.85 -20.50 -3.12
CA LYS A 86 -9.39 -21.87 -2.87
C LYS A 86 -9.55 -22.28 -1.42
N ARG A 87 -9.30 -21.38 -0.46
CA ARG A 87 -9.49 -21.63 0.97
C ARG A 87 -10.94 -22.02 1.26
N ILE A 88 -11.90 -21.25 0.74
CA ILE A 88 -13.34 -21.54 0.91
C ILE A 88 -13.71 -22.89 0.25
N LEU A 89 -13.18 -23.17 -0.94
CA LEU A 89 -13.41 -24.44 -1.63
C LEU A 89 -12.82 -25.63 -0.87
N GLU A 90 -11.61 -25.48 -0.34
CA GLU A 90 -10.88 -26.52 0.42
C GLU A 90 -11.59 -26.83 1.74
N ASN A 91 -12.03 -25.80 2.46
CA ASN A 91 -12.85 -25.93 3.68
C ASN A 91 -14.09 -26.80 3.41
N LYS A 92 -14.77 -26.56 2.28
CA LYS A 92 -15.92 -27.37 1.89
C LYS A 92 -15.55 -28.81 1.54
N ASN A 93 -14.57 -28.99 0.64
CA ASN A 93 -14.06 -30.29 0.25
C ASN A 93 -12.70 -30.12 -0.46
N PRO A 94 -11.60 -30.72 0.01
CA PRO A 94 -10.27 -30.61 -0.61
C PRO A 94 -10.21 -31.03 -2.09
N LEU A 95 -11.14 -31.87 -2.54
CA LEU A 95 -11.21 -32.24 -3.96
C LEU A 95 -11.61 -31.06 -4.84
N LEU A 96 -12.28 -30.03 -4.31
CA LEU A 96 -12.71 -28.83 -5.05
C LEU A 96 -11.56 -27.89 -5.43
N ILE A 97 -10.33 -28.12 -4.98
CA ILE A 97 -9.15 -27.32 -5.36
C ILE A 97 -8.21 -28.02 -6.34
N VAL A 98 -8.54 -29.25 -6.76
CA VAL A 98 -7.74 -30.03 -7.71
C VAL A 98 -8.43 -30.19 -9.08
N LYS A 99 -7.63 -30.29 -10.14
CA LYS A 99 -8.13 -30.53 -11.49
C LYS A 99 -8.65 -31.97 -11.63
N TYR A 100 -9.84 -32.10 -12.21
CA TYR A 100 -10.49 -33.38 -12.48
C TYR A 100 -10.28 -33.79 -13.93
N SER A 101 -9.84 -35.03 -14.15
CA SER A 101 -9.42 -35.50 -15.48
C SER A 101 -10.56 -35.64 -16.49
N ASN A 102 -11.82 -35.74 -16.03
CA ASN A 102 -13.03 -35.83 -16.86
C ASN A 102 -13.91 -34.59 -16.63
N GLU A 103 -13.46 -33.42 -17.07
CA GLU A 103 -14.24 -32.17 -16.99
C GLU A 103 -15.65 -32.39 -17.59
N THR A 104 -16.65 -32.43 -16.72
CA THR A 104 -18.07 -32.48 -17.06
C THR A 104 -18.77 -31.42 -16.23
N ASP A 105 -19.84 -30.83 -16.78
CA ASP A 105 -20.58 -29.71 -16.18
C ASP A 105 -21.12 -30.02 -14.76
N CYS A 106 -21.22 -31.30 -14.37
CA CYS A 106 -21.72 -31.74 -13.07
C CYS A 106 -20.62 -31.99 -12.02
N TYR A 107 -19.39 -31.52 -12.23
CA TYR A 107 -18.25 -31.83 -11.36
C TYR A 107 -18.50 -31.47 -9.88
N CYS A 108 -19.06 -30.29 -9.59
CA CYS A 108 -19.30 -29.88 -8.21
C CYS A 108 -20.37 -30.76 -7.54
N ASP A 109 -21.41 -31.17 -8.25
CA ASP A 109 -22.45 -32.08 -7.73
C ASP A 109 -21.86 -33.46 -7.42
N ASN A 110 -21.05 -33.99 -8.34
CA ASN A 110 -20.41 -35.29 -8.19
C ASN A 110 -19.43 -35.32 -6.99
N VAL A 111 -18.71 -34.21 -6.73
CA VAL A 111 -17.80 -34.09 -5.57
C VAL A 111 -18.57 -33.99 -4.25
N LEU A 112 -19.72 -33.31 -4.25
CA LEU A 112 -20.56 -33.15 -3.05
C LEU A 112 -21.33 -34.43 -2.69
N ASP A 113 -21.72 -35.24 -3.68
CA ASP A 113 -22.44 -36.50 -3.49
C ASP A 113 -21.53 -37.73 -3.26
N ILE A 114 -20.20 -37.54 -3.22
CA ILE A 114 -19.18 -38.57 -2.92
C ILE A 114 -19.25 -39.79 -3.88
N GLU A 115 -19.53 -39.56 -5.17
CA GLU A 115 -19.46 -40.65 -6.17
C GLU A 115 -18.08 -40.76 -6.86
N ILE A 116 -17.14 -39.87 -6.54
CA ILE A 116 -15.85 -39.79 -7.23
C ILE A 116 -14.73 -40.49 -6.45
N LYS A 117 -14.05 -41.43 -7.11
CA LYS A 117 -12.83 -42.06 -6.57
C LYS A 117 -11.64 -41.10 -6.66
N GLU A 118 -10.89 -40.98 -5.57
CA GLU A 118 -9.67 -40.16 -5.43
C GLU A 118 -8.65 -40.38 -6.58
N SER A 119 -8.63 -41.57 -7.17
CA SER A 119 -7.79 -41.93 -8.32
C SER A 119 -8.08 -41.15 -9.63
N GLN A 120 -9.16 -40.38 -9.69
CA GLN A 120 -9.56 -39.61 -10.88
C GLN A 120 -9.06 -38.15 -10.86
N PHE A 121 -8.41 -37.73 -9.77
CA PHE A 121 -7.89 -36.38 -9.59
C PHE A 121 -6.41 -36.29 -9.92
N THR A 122 -6.02 -35.16 -10.50
CA THR A 122 -4.60 -34.84 -10.67
C THR A 122 -4.06 -34.17 -9.41
N ARG A 123 -2.73 -34.15 -9.22
CA ARG A 123 -2.09 -33.34 -8.18
C ARG A 123 -2.05 -31.84 -8.51
N ASN A 124 -2.57 -31.43 -9.67
CA ASN A 124 -2.51 -30.03 -10.10
C ASN A 124 -3.66 -29.25 -9.47
N SER A 125 -3.31 -28.13 -8.83
CA SER A 125 -4.31 -27.18 -8.32
C SER A 125 -5.05 -26.50 -9.48
N ILE A 126 -6.30 -26.16 -9.25
CA ILE A 126 -7.12 -25.39 -10.19
C ILE A 126 -6.59 -23.97 -10.40
N GLU A 127 -6.97 -23.32 -11.49
CA GLU A 127 -6.59 -21.94 -11.79
C GLU A 127 -7.69 -20.94 -11.36
N PHE A 128 -7.37 -19.65 -11.33
CA PHE A 128 -8.28 -18.57 -10.90
C PHE A 128 -9.72 -18.69 -11.39
N SER A 129 -9.92 -18.76 -12.71
CA SER A 129 -11.27 -18.79 -13.30
C SER A 129 -12.04 -20.05 -12.94
N GLU A 130 -11.34 -21.16 -12.70
CA GLU A 130 -11.97 -22.39 -12.23
C GLU A 130 -12.36 -22.28 -10.76
N ALA A 131 -11.50 -21.69 -9.92
CA ALA A 131 -11.82 -21.40 -8.52
C ALA A 131 -13.03 -20.46 -8.38
N GLU A 132 -13.06 -19.39 -9.17
CA GLU A 132 -14.18 -18.45 -9.23
C GLU A 132 -15.48 -19.13 -9.64
N ASN A 133 -15.48 -19.91 -10.73
CA ASN A 133 -16.67 -20.61 -11.21
C ASN A 133 -17.21 -21.61 -10.18
N ARG A 134 -16.32 -22.37 -9.52
CA ARG A 134 -16.69 -23.32 -8.47
C ARG A 134 -17.27 -22.61 -7.26
N LEU A 135 -16.66 -21.51 -6.80
CA LEU A 135 -17.17 -20.72 -5.67
C LEU A 135 -18.58 -20.18 -5.95
N ILE A 136 -18.78 -19.55 -7.11
CA ILE A 136 -20.09 -19.00 -7.52
C ILE A 136 -21.14 -20.12 -7.57
N TYR A 137 -20.76 -21.30 -8.07
CA TYR A 137 -21.64 -22.46 -8.09
C TYR A 137 -22.09 -22.85 -6.68
N LEU A 138 -21.15 -23.08 -5.76
CA LEU A 138 -21.45 -23.47 -4.37
C LEU A 138 -22.28 -22.43 -3.63
N PHE A 139 -22.02 -21.14 -3.85
CA PHE A 139 -22.79 -20.06 -3.27
C PHE A 139 -24.25 -20.11 -3.76
N LYS A 140 -24.48 -20.32 -5.06
CA LYS A 140 -25.83 -20.43 -5.64
C LYS A 140 -26.63 -21.61 -5.08
N ILE A 141 -25.98 -22.76 -4.89
CA ILE A 141 -26.63 -23.95 -4.32
C ILE A 141 -26.63 -23.96 -2.78
N LYS A 142 -26.16 -22.87 -2.14
CA LYS A 142 -26.12 -22.69 -0.68
C LYS A 142 -25.35 -23.78 0.06
N GLN A 143 -24.23 -24.21 -0.52
CA GLN A 143 -23.36 -25.26 0.03
C GLN A 143 -22.09 -24.71 0.71
N ILE A 144 -22.02 -23.40 0.92
CA ILE A 144 -20.91 -22.74 1.65
C ILE A 144 -21.20 -22.76 3.14
N GLU A 145 -20.15 -22.95 3.93
CA GLU A 145 -20.21 -22.99 5.39
C GLU A 145 -20.58 -21.63 5.99
N SER A 146 -21.12 -21.62 7.20
CA SER A 146 -21.60 -20.39 7.83
C SER A 146 -20.51 -19.37 8.12
N GLU A 147 -19.27 -19.81 8.36
CA GLU A 147 -18.11 -18.93 8.62
C GLU A 147 -17.59 -18.23 7.35
N ASP A 148 -17.71 -18.87 6.18
CA ASP A 148 -17.22 -18.32 4.92
C ASP A 148 -18.32 -17.62 4.08
N ILE A 149 -19.56 -17.58 4.58
CA ILE A 149 -20.72 -17.14 3.78
C ILE A 149 -20.66 -15.65 3.42
N ASP A 150 -20.18 -14.80 4.34
CA ASP A 150 -20.07 -13.36 4.12
C ASP A 150 -18.94 -13.05 3.13
N ILE A 151 -17.80 -13.73 3.28
CA ILE A 151 -16.67 -13.66 2.34
C ILE A 151 -17.11 -14.11 0.95
N ALA A 152 -17.74 -15.28 0.83
CA ALA A 152 -18.21 -15.80 -0.44
C ALA A 152 -19.27 -14.90 -1.10
N ARG A 153 -20.15 -14.28 -0.31
CA ARG A 153 -21.12 -13.30 -0.80
C ARG A 153 -20.42 -12.09 -1.43
N ILE A 154 -19.44 -11.52 -0.74
CA ILE A 154 -18.68 -10.36 -1.23
C ILE A 154 -17.95 -10.74 -2.53
N LEU A 155 -17.20 -11.84 -2.54
CA LEU A 155 -16.49 -12.33 -3.74
C LEU A 155 -17.44 -12.56 -4.92
N THR A 156 -18.62 -13.15 -4.68
CA THR A 156 -19.61 -13.40 -5.73
C THR A 156 -20.26 -12.12 -6.25
N ASN A 157 -20.49 -11.14 -5.38
CA ASN A 157 -21.06 -9.84 -5.75
C ASN A 157 -20.07 -9.00 -6.59
N HIS A 158 -18.77 -9.14 -6.33
CA HIS A 158 -17.68 -8.44 -7.03
C HIS A 158 -17.09 -9.28 -8.18
N LYS A 159 -17.92 -10.08 -8.86
CA LYS A 159 -17.48 -10.93 -9.97
C LYS A 159 -16.81 -10.10 -11.09
N ALA A 160 -17.35 -8.94 -11.41
CA ALA A 160 -16.82 -8.10 -12.49
C ALA A 160 -15.40 -7.62 -12.18
N GLU A 161 -15.13 -7.31 -10.91
CA GLU A 161 -13.83 -6.91 -10.39
C GLU A 161 -12.84 -8.08 -10.43
N LEU A 162 -13.27 -9.30 -10.07
CA LEU A 162 -12.45 -10.51 -10.19
C LEU A 162 -12.08 -10.82 -11.65
N ASP A 163 -13.06 -10.72 -12.56
CA ASP A 163 -12.84 -10.85 -14.00
C ASP A 163 -11.84 -9.81 -14.52
N LEU A 164 -11.98 -8.56 -14.10
CA LEU A 164 -11.06 -7.46 -14.43
C LEU A 164 -9.65 -7.77 -13.94
N ILE A 165 -9.47 -8.15 -12.67
CA ILE A 165 -8.16 -8.48 -12.10
C ILE A 165 -7.48 -9.60 -12.89
N ASN A 166 -8.22 -10.66 -13.22
CA ASN A 166 -7.68 -11.77 -14.02
C ASN A 166 -7.31 -11.33 -15.44
N GLN A 167 -8.14 -10.49 -16.08
CA GLN A 167 -7.83 -9.92 -17.39
C GLN A 167 -6.59 -9.02 -17.36
N MET A 168 -6.45 -8.19 -16.33
CA MET A 168 -5.28 -7.33 -16.12
C MET A 168 -4.02 -8.17 -15.94
N ARG A 169 -4.06 -9.18 -15.06
CA ARG A 169 -2.97 -10.14 -14.88
C ARG A 169 -2.60 -10.84 -16.19
N ASN A 170 -3.58 -11.29 -16.98
CA ASN A 170 -3.32 -11.96 -18.26
C ASN A 170 -2.78 -11.01 -19.34
N SER A 171 -3.23 -9.75 -19.37
CA SER A 171 -2.68 -8.73 -20.26
C SER A 171 -1.22 -8.40 -19.91
N THR A 172 -0.94 -8.25 -18.62
CA THR A 172 0.36 -7.82 -18.11
C THR A 172 1.39 -8.96 -18.10
N ALA A 173 1.06 -10.13 -17.56
CA ALA A 173 2.00 -11.25 -17.37
C ALA A 173 2.05 -12.23 -18.55
N HIS A 174 0.90 -12.58 -19.14
CA HIS A 174 0.86 -13.61 -20.20
C HIS A 174 1.15 -13.04 -21.59
N ARG A 175 0.65 -11.84 -21.88
CA ARG A 175 0.86 -11.20 -23.19
C ARG A 175 2.06 -10.27 -23.21
N GLY A 176 2.48 -9.72 -22.06
CA GLY A 176 3.66 -8.84 -21.93
C GLY A 176 3.65 -7.59 -22.82
N LYS A 177 2.47 -7.19 -23.32
CA LYS A 177 2.34 -6.25 -24.44
C LYS A 177 1.72 -4.90 -24.07
N ARG A 178 1.06 -4.80 -22.92
CA ARG A 178 0.33 -3.61 -22.51
C ARG A 178 0.45 -3.43 -21.00
N ILE A 179 0.77 -2.20 -20.60
CA ILE A 179 0.75 -1.74 -19.22
C ILE A 179 -0.34 -0.67 -19.12
N ILE A 180 -1.05 -0.66 -17.99
CA ILE A 180 -2.08 0.32 -17.72
C ILE A 180 -1.46 1.72 -17.59
N LYS A 181 -2.17 2.73 -18.06
CA LYS A 181 -1.78 4.14 -17.86
C LYS A 181 -1.90 4.51 -16.38
N TYR A 182 -1.03 5.39 -15.89
CA TYR A 182 -1.01 5.81 -14.47
C TYR A 182 -2.37 6.30 -13.96
N THR A 183 -2.98 7.24 -14.68
CA THR A 183 -4.28 7.80 -14.28
C THR A 183 -5.42 6.78 -14.37
N VAL A 184 -5.36 5.86 -15.33
CA VAL A 184 -6.36 4.78 -15.46
C VAL A 184 -6.22 3.74 -14.34
N LEU A 185 -4.98 3.47 -13.88
CA LEU A 185 -4.76 2.65 -12.70
C LEU A 185 -5.42 3.29 -11.47
N ASP A 186 -5.25 4.60 -11.31
CA ASP A 186 -5.81 5.33 -10.17
C ASP A 186 -7.32 5.32 -10.19
N GLU A 187 -7.92 5.61 -11.33
CA GLU A 187 -9.37 5.54 -11.52
C GLU A 187 -9.92 4.14 -11.21
N LEU A 188 -9.33 3.07 -11.75
CA LEU A 188 -9.78 1.70 -11.48
C LEU A 188 -9.63 1.31 -10.01
N MET A 189 -8.50 1.65 -9.40
CA MET A 189 -8.25 1.33 -8.00
C MET A 189 -9.24 2.07 -7.08
N CYS A 190 -9.42 3.37 -7.27
CA CYS A 190 -10.29 4.20 -6.45
C CYS A 190 -11.78 3.89 -6.61
N THR A 191 -12.22 3.49 -7.81
CA THR A 191 -13.66 3.31 -8.11
C THR A 191 -14.15 1.86 -8.04
N ARG A 192 -13.25 0.88 -8.12
CA ARG A 192 -13.61 -0.55 -8.19
C ARG A 192 -12.87 -1.39 -7.15
N ILE A 193 -11.53 -1.37 -7.20
CA ILE A 193 -10.72 -2.36 -6.48
C ILE A 193 -10.61 -2.04 -4.98
N LEU A 194 -10.31 -0.80 -4.60
CA LEU A 194 -10.23 -0.41 -3.19
C LEU A 194 -11.58 -0.51 -2.48
N PRO A 195 -12.73 -0.12 -3.07
CA PRO A 195 -14.04 -0.40 -2.48
C PRO A 195 -14.26 -1.88 -2.18
N PHE A 196 -13.93 -2.77 -3.13
CA PHE A 196 -14.04 -4.21 -2.97
C PHE A 196 -13.11 -4.74 -1.86
N ILE A 197 -11.84 -4.32 -1.84
CA ILE A 197 -10.89 -4.70 -0.78
C ILE A 197 -11.38 -4.18 0.59
N ASN A 198 -11.90 -2.95 0.66
CA ASN A 198 -12.42 -2.38 1.89
C ASN A 198 -13.57 -3.21 2.46
N GLU A 199 -14.50 -3.66 1.61
CA GLU A 199 -15.63 -4.50 2.05
C GLU A 199 -15.15 -5.83 2.67
N LEU A 200 -14.08 -6.44 2.13
CA LEU A 200 -13.48 -7.63 2.73
C LEU A 200 -12.75 -7.33 4.04
N LEU A 201 -11.96 -6.25 4.10
CA LEU A 201 -11.15 -5.92 5.28
C LEU A 201 -11.96 -5.44 6.49
N GLU A 202 -13.22 -5.06 6.30
CA GLU A 202 -14.16 -4.72 7.38
C GLU A 202 -14.77 -5.98 8.04
N LEU A 203 -14.55 -7.18 7.49
CA LEU A 203 -14.91 -8.44 8.13
C LEU A 203 -13.92 -8.81 9.25
N GLU A 204 -14.42 -9.44 10.32
CA GLU A 204 -13.61 -9.83 11.48
C GLU A 204 -12.51 -10.84 11.13
N GLU A 205 -12.81 -11.75 10.19
CA GLU A 205 -11.89 -12.75 9.65
C GLU A 205 -10.66 -12.12 8.97
N TYR A 206 -10.79 -10.87 8.50
CA TYR A 206 -9.72 -10.09 7.89
C TYR A 206 -9.07 -9.09 8.85
N SER A 207 -9.35 -9.13 10.15
CA SER A 207 -8.72 -8.27 11.17
C SER A 207 -7.19 -8.26 11.07
N THR A 208 -6.58 -9.43 10.92
CA THR A 208 -5.12 -9.58 10.73
C THR A 208 -4.62 -8.86 9.47
N TYR A 209 -5.38 -8.92 8.36
CA TYR A 209 -5.05 -8.21 7.13
C TYR A 209 -5.23 -6.71 7.30
N ASN A 210 -6.30 -6.29 7.97
CA ASN A 210 -6.59 -4.87 8.20
C ASN A 210 -5.52 -4.23 9.12
N ASN A 211 -4.91 -5.01 10.02
CA ASN A 211 -3.83 -4.58 10.90
C ASN A 211 -2.42 -4.79 10.29
N MET A 212 -2.29 -5.04 8.98
CA MET A 212 -0.98 -5.36 8.36
C MET A 212 0.06 -4.24 8.46
N TYR A 213 -0.38 -3.02 8.78
CA TYR A 213 0.48 -1.85 8.95
C TYR A 213 0.61 -1.41 10.40
N GLY A 214 0.12 -2.20 11.36
CA GLY A 214 0.10 -1.88 12.80
C GLY A 214 -1.31 -1.88 13.38
N SER A 215 -1.41 -1.91 14.72
CA SER A 215 -2.68 -1.81 15.44
C SER A 215 -3.39 -0.47 15.21
N ASP A 216 -2.61 0.60 15.08
CA ASP A 216 -3.13 1.98 15.06
C ASP A 216 -3.41 2.48 13.64
N ASP A 217 -2.90 1.77 12.63
CA ASP A 217 -2.99 2.13 11.21
C ASP A 217 -3.71 1.03 10.42
N LYS A 218 -5.04 0.98 10.57
CA LYS A 218 -5.86 0.05 9.79
C LYS A 218 -5.77 0.39 8.30
N VAL A 219 -5.58 -0.63 7.47
CA VAL A 219 -5.56 -0.49 6.00
C VAL A 219 -6.84 0.20 5.51
N THR A 220 -7.98 -0.19 6.07
CA THR A 220 -9.29 0.42 5.79
C THR A 220 -9.28 1.94 5.95
N ASP A 221 -8.62 2.47 6.98
CA ASP A 221 -8.54 3.92 7.22
C ASP A 221 -7.60 4.63 6.23
N LEU A 222 -6.61 3.92 5.68
CA LEU A 222 -5.74 4.43 4.61
C LEU A 222 -6.41 4.43 3.23
N ILE A 223 -7.28 3.45 2.95
CA ILE A 223 -7.95 3.32 1.64
C ILE A 223 -9.26 4.12 1.58
N LYS A 224 -9.95 4.35 2.69
CA LYS A 224 -11.22 5.12 2.74
C LYS A 224 -11.13 6.48 2.04
N PRO A 225 -10.09 7.31 2.26
CA PRO A 225 -9.96 8.61 1.56
C PRO A 225 -9.74 8.48 0.04
N LEU A 226 -9.23 7.34 -0.42
CA LEU A 226 -8.98 7.03 -1.83
C LEU A 226 -10.22 6.51 -2.56
N ILE A 227 -11.24 6.02 -1.85
CA ILE A 227 -12.46 5.47 -2.45
C ILE A 227 -13.28 6.60 -3.09
N LYS A 228 -13.70 6.38 -4.34
CA LYS A 228 -14.52 7.30 -5.14
C LYS A 228 -15.70 6.56 -5.76
N GLY A 229 -16.84 7.22 -5.89
CA GLY A 229 -17.97 6.70 -6.66
C GLY A 229 -17.68 6.67 -8.16
N GLU A 230 -18.38 5.83 -8.92
CA GLU A 230 -18.18 5.68 -10.37
C GLU A 230 -18.35 6.98 -11.18
N LYS A 231 -19.10 7.95 -10.65
CA LYS A 231 -19.39 9.24 -11.31
C LYS A 231 -18.60 10.41 -10.69
N ASP A 232 -17.79 10.14 -9.68
CA ASP A 232 -17.05 11.18 -8.99
C ASP A 232 -15.92 11.69 -9.89
N LYS A 233 -15.67 12.99 -9.83
CA LYS A 233 -14.52 13.57 -10.51
C LYS A 233 -13.24 13.09 -9.81
N ILE A 234 -12.35 12.46 -10.58
CA ILE A 234 -11.05 12.01 -10.08
C ILE A 234 -10.13 13.20 -9.86
N ASP A 235 -9.65 13.34 -8.62
CA ASP A 235 -8.61 14.30 -8.24
C ASP A 235 -7.28 13.55 -8.02
N TYR A 236 -6.42 13.58 -9.04
CA TYR A 236 -5.12 12.90 -9.00
C TYR A 236 -4.16 13.51 -7.97
N ARG A 237 -4.33 14.77 -7.60
CA ARG A 237 -3.51 15.43 -6.58
C ARG A 237 -3.83 14.87 -5.20
N GLN A 238 -5.12 14.78 -4.89
CA GLN A 238 -5.61 14.17 -3.67
C GLN A 238 -5.22 12.69 -3.59
N ILE A 239 -5.35 11.94 -4.68
CA ILE A 239 -4.94 10.52 -4.73
C ILE A 239 -3.42 10.39 -4.47
N ALA A 240 -2.59 11.22 -5.07
CA ALA A 240 -1.15 11.21 -4.85
C ALA A 240 -0.79 11.47 -3.38
N LEU A 241 -1.42 12.46 -2.75
CA LEU A 241 -1.22 12.75 -1.33
C LEU A 241 -1.57 11.55 -0.44
N PHE A 242 -2.76 10.97 -0.61
CA PHE A 242 -3.18 9.84 0.22
C PHE A 242 -2.39 8.56 -0.03
N LYS A 243 -1.94 8.32 -1.28
CA LYS A 243 -1.00 7.24 -1.56
C LYS A 243 0.31 7.42 -0.82
N GLU A 244 0.84 8.64 -0.77
CA GLU A 244 2.09 8.90 -0.06
C GLU A 244 1.93 8.69 1.45
N ILE A 245 0.80 9.14 2.02
CA ILE A 245 0.48 8.87 3.42
C ILE A 245 0.42 7.37 3.68
N ALA A 246 -0.32 6.62 2.85
CA ALA A 246 -0.46 5.18 2.98
C ALA A 246 0.87 4.42 2.78
N ARG A 247 1.80 4.96 1.96
CA ARG A 247 3.14 4.41 1.77
C ARG A 247 4.06 4.67 2.97
N SER A 248 3.94 5.84 3.58
CA SER A 248 4.87 6.30 4.62
C SER A 248 4.46 5.90 6.03
N ARG A 249 3.16 5.71 6.30
CA ARG A 249 2.68 5.28 7.63
C ARG A 249 3.20 3.91 8.06
N PRO A 250 3.13 2.85 7.24
CA PRO A 250 3.63 1.51 7.62
C PRO A 250 5.11 1.50 7.98
N ASN A 251 5.90 2.41 7.40
CA ASN A 251 7.32 2.53 7.76
C ASN A 251 7.50 2.84 9.25
N ARG A 252 6.56 3.52 9.95
CA ARG A 252 6.64 3.70 11.41
C ARG A 252 6.92 2.38 12.15
N ASN A 253 6.31 1.29 11.68
CA ASN A 253 6.35 -0.01 12.35
C ASN A 253 7.47 -0.91 11.85
N GLU A 254 8.01 -0.75 10.64
CA GLU A 254 9.26 -1.44 10.27
C GLU A 254 10.46 -0.98 11.11
N PHE A 255 10.46 0.28 11.56
CA PHE A 255 11.39 0.79 12.57
C PHE A 255 10.95 0.45 14.02
N GLY A 256 9.71 -0.03 14.19
CA GLY A 256 9.04 -0.25 15.48
C GLY A 256 8.79 -1.72 15.86
N ILE A 257 9.25 -2.71 15.08
CA ILE A 257 9.14 -4.15 15.45
C ILE A 257 9.86 -4.45 16.78
N TYR A 258 10.68 -3.51 17.28
CA TYR A 258 11.13 -3.50 18.66
C TYR A 258 10.68 -2.19 19.32
N GLY A 259 9.74 -2.31 20.27
CA GLY A 259 9.25 -1.18 21.06
C GLY A 259 10.41 -0.35 21.63
N ARG A 260 10.26 0.97 21.50
CA ARG A 260 11.25 2.04 21.72
C ARG A 260 12.23 2.18 20.56
N MET A 261 12.28 3.39 19.98
CA MET A 261 13.36 3.82 19.09
C MET A 261 14.69 3.43 19.72
N SER A 262 15.40 2.51 19.09
CA SER A 262 16.73 2.14 19.55
C SER A 262 17.69 3.30 19.29
N ALA A 263 18.83 3.35 19.98
CA ALA A 263 19.88 4.32 19.66
C ALA A 263 20.31 4.24 18.18
N TRP A 264 20.17 3.07 17.55
CA TRP A 264 20.41 2.87 16.12
C TRP A 264 19.37 3.56 15.24
N ASP A 265 18.11 3.63 15.65
CA ASP A 265 17.05 4.32 14.91
C ASP A 265 17.25 5.83 14.97
N ILE A 266 17.65 6.37 16.13
CA ILE A 266 18.02 7.77 16.29
C ILE A 266 19.23 8.12 15.41
N GLU A 267 20.29 7.31 15.45
CA GLU A 267 21.48 7.52 14.61
C GLU A 267 21.13 7.43 13.12
N LYS A 268 20.24 6.51 12.73
CA LYS A 268 19.79 6.36 11.34
C LYS A 268 18.98 7.58 10.89
N ILE A 269 18.11 8.13 11.73
CA ILE A 269 17.37 9.36 11.45
C ILE A 269 18.32 10.54 11.32
N GLU A 270 19.25 10.73 12.25
CA GLU A 270 20.24 11.82 12.18
C GLU A 270 21.11 11.71 10.92
N LYS A 271 21.57 10.50 10.59
CA LYS A 271 22.31 10.23 9.36
C LYS A 271 21.47 10.47 8.10
N GLN A 272 20.18 10.16 8.14
CA GLN A 272 19.26 10.45 7.03
C GLN A 272 19.03 11.95 6.89
N LYS A 273 18.88 12.69 7.98
CA LYS A 273 18.84 14.16 7.99
C LYS A 273 20.11 14.74 7.34
N GLU A 274 21.29 14.24 7.72
CA GLU A 274 22.56 14.66 7.12
C GLU A 274 22.66 14.32 5.62
N ILE A 275 22.27 13.11 5.21
CA ILE A 275 22.30 12.69 3.79
C ILE A 275 21.34 13.53 2.94
N ILE A 276 20.14 13.81 3.45
CA ILE A 276 19.16 14.65 2.76
C ILE A 276 19.71 16.07 2.64
N LYS A 277 20.27 16.63 3.72
CA LYS A 277 20.95 17.94 3.72
C LYS A 277 22.01 18.02 2.61
N ILE A 278 22.91 17.03 2.54
CA ILE A 278 24.00 16.99 1.55
C ILE A 278 23.49 16.82 0.11
N ARG A 279 22.40 16.06 -0.09
CA ARG A 279 21.90 15.74 -1.45
C ARG A 279 20.97 16.79 -2.03
N GLU A 280 20.25 17.54 -1.18
CA GLU A 280 19.04 18.24 -1.63
C GLU A 280 19.12 19.77 -1.59
N CYS A 281 20.03 20.42 -0.84
CA CYS A 281 20.44 21.85 -1.01
C CYS A 281 21.43 22.33 0.09
N ASP A 282 22.43 23.15 -0.28
CA ASP A 282 23.35 23.84 0.67
C ASP A 282 22.72 25.09 1.35
N TRP A 283 21.49 25.48 0.97
CA TRP A 283 20.85 26.76 1.33
C TRP A 283 19.59 26.62 2.20
N VAL A 284 19.29 25.44 2.74
CA VAL A 284 18.07 25.21 3.54
C VAL A 284 18.29 25.70 4.97
N GLU A 285 17.52 26.71 5.40
CA GLU A 285 17.47 27.13 6.81
C GLU A 285 16.79 26.05 7.69
N GLU A 286 17.29 25.90 8.92
CA GLU A 286 17.26 24.68 9.73
C GLU A 286 15.94 24.35 10.46
N GLU A 287 14.78 24.76 9.96
CA GLU A 287 13.52 24.53 10.67
C GLU A 287 12.82 23.23 10.25
N PHE A 288 13.14 22.13 10.95
CA PHE A 288 12.37 20.90 10.84
C PHE A 288 10.95 21.11 11.39
N ARG A 289 9.94 20.87 10.55
CA ARG A 289 8.53 20.96 10.93
C ARG A 289 7.96 19.60 11.34
N ARG A 290 6.80 19.64 11.98
CA ARG A 290 6.05 18.44 12.37
C ARG A 290 5.51 17.76 11.11
N CYS A 291 5.85 16.49 10.91
CA CYS A 291 5.37 15.73 9.76
C CYS A 291 3.88 15.40 9.92
N PRO A 292 3.03 15.65 8.90
CA PRO A 292 1.61 15.31 8.98
C PRO A 292 1.38 13.79 8.96
N CYS A 293 2.34 13.02 8.44
CA CYS A 293 2.26 11.57 8.36
C CYS A 293 2.75 10.87 9.64
N CYS A 294 3.93 11.23 10.16
CA CYS A 294 4.51 10.58 11.33
C CYS A 294 4.45 11.38 12.64
N SER A 295 3.95 12.62 12.60
CA SER A 295 3.85 13.53 13.74
C SER A 295 5.18 13.93 14.42
N GLU A 296 6.32 13.43 13.93
CA GLU A 296 7.67 13.80 14.35
C GLU A 296 8.16 15.10 13.73
N ASN A 297 9.01 15.84 14.45
CA ASN A 297 9.69 17.05 13.96
C ASN A 297 10.86 16.67 13.04
N ALA A 298 10.52 16.17 11.86
CA ALA A 298 11.47 15.64 10.89
C ALA A 298 11.13 16.01 9.44
N LEU A 299 10.16 16.90 9.22
CA LEU A 299 9.77 17.38 7.89
C LEU A 299 10.72 18.50 7.44
N LEU A 300 11.39 18.30 6.31
CA LEU A 300 12.18 19.34 5.63
C LEU A 300 11.36 20.00 4.53
N GLU A 301 11.39 21.32 4.51
CA GLU A 301 11.05 22.15 3.37
C GLU A 301 12.27 22.25 2.46
N VAL A 302 12.10 21.93 1.17
CA VAL A 302 13.15 22.15 0.18
C VAL A 302 12.68 23.22 -0.80
N GLU A 303 13.32 24.37 -0.69
CA GLU A 303 13.10 25.50 -1.58
C GLU A 303 14.02 25.42 -2.80
N THR A 304 13.52 25.85 -3.95
CA THR A 304 14.32 25.99 -5.18
C THR A 304 14.17 27.40 -5.75
N VAL A 305 15.17 27.85 -6.49
CA VAL A 305 15.10 29.15 -7.18
C VAL A 305 14.10 29.02 -8.33
N VAL A 306 12.97 29.70 -8.20
CA VAL A 306 11.89 29.68 -9.21
C VAL A 306 11.99 30.86 -10.18
N ASP A 307 12.59 31.98 -9.76
CA ASP A 307 12.79 33.17 -10.61
C ASP A 307 13.92 34.08 -10.07
N TYR A 308 14.25 35.14 -10.80
CA TYR A 308 15.09 36.24 -10.36
C TYR A 308 14.34 37.56 -10.49
N THR A 309 14.20 38.30 -9.38
CA THR A 309 13.71 39.68 -9.39
C THR A 309 14.87 40.66 -9.36
N TYR A 310 14.64 41.91 -9.72
CA TYR A 310 15.67 42.94 -9.76
C TYR A 310 15.31 44.07 -8.80
N GLU A 311 16.17 44.35 -7.83
CA GLU A 311 16.05 45.57 -7.02
C GLU A 311 16.66 46.76 -7.76
N GLU A 312 15.87 47.82 -7.95
CA GLU A 312 16.38 49.12 -8.39
C GLU A 312 17.04 49.83 -7.21
N ALA A 313 18.36 50.03 -7.26
CA ALA A 313 19.05 50.84 -6.28
C ALA A 313 18.62 52.32 -6.44
N ALA A 314 17.97 52.88 -5.42
CA ALA A 314 17.70 54.31 -5.37
C ALA A 314 19.04 55.07 -5.29
N SER A 315 19.36 55.85 -6.33
CA SER A 315 20.50 56.75 -6.30
C SER A 315 20.09 58.09 -5.69
N ASP A 316 20.53 58.35 -4.47
CA ASP A 316 20.71 59.71 -4.00
C ASP A 316 21.99 60.26 -4.65
N ASP A 317 21.83 61.41 -5.31
CA ASP A 317 22.87 62.29 -5.87
C ASP A 317 23.55 61.88 -7.20
N ASN A 318 23.01 62.43 -8.29
CA ASN A 318 23.68 63.22 -9.34
C ASN A 318 25.06 62.80 -9.92
N GLU A 319 25.42 61.53 -9.89
CA GLU A 319 26.40 60.96 -10.83
C GLU A 319 25.75 59.83 -11.62
N LYS A 320 26.14 59.68 -12.89
CA LYS A 320 25.59 58.67 -13.82
C LYS A 320 25.79 57.27 -13.25
N ALA A 321 24.83 56.82 -12.44
CA ALA A 321 24.80 55.50 -11.87
C ALA A 321 24.44 54.52 -12.99
N SER A 322 25.40 53.67 -13.34
CA SER A 322 25.13 52.45 -14.09
C SER A 322 24.24 51.59 -13.20
N ILE A 323 22.95 51.52 -13.51
CA ILE A 323 22.00 50.61 -12.86
C ILE A 323 22.44 49.20 -13.25
N PHE A 324 23.16 48.53 -12.36
CA PHE A 324 23.37 47.09 -12.46
C PHE A 324 22.28 46.44 -11.61
N PRO A 325 21.22 45.92 -12.24
CA PRO A 325 20.18 45.24 -11.47
C PRO A 325 20.81 44.01 -10.82
N ASN A 326 20.79 43.94 -9.49
CA ASN A 326 21.21 42.75 -8.76
C ASN A 326 20.06 41.74 -8.82
N PRO A 327 20.25 40.57 -9.45
CA PRO A 327 19.23 39.53 -9.45
C PRO A 327 19.10 38.97 -8.03
N ILE A 328 17.92 39.14 -7.44
CA ILE A 328 17.51 38.52 -6.17
C ILE A 328 16.78 37.23 -6.51
N PRO A 329 17.29 36.07 -6.07
CA PRO A 329 16.60 34.80 -6.30
C PRO A 329 15.26 34.83 -5.56
N VAL A 330 14.19 34.50 -6.26
CA VAL A 330 12.90 34.18 -5.66
C VAL A 330 12.93 32.69 -5.35
N LEU A 331 12.88 32.36 -4.05
CA LEU A 331 12.78 31.00 -3.57
C LEU A 331 11.31 30.58 -3.50
N GLY A 332 11.02 29.38 -3.96
CA GLY A 332 9.71 28.75 -3.86
C GLY A 332 9.82 27.35 -3.28
N LEU A 333 8.92 27.01 -2.36
CA LEU A 333 8.81 25.67 -1.79
C LEU A 333 8.43 24.67 -2.89
N ASP A 334 9.34 23.76 -3.20
CA ASP A 334 9.17 22.80 -4.31
C ASP A 334 8.73 21.41 -3.81
N ARG A 335 9.19 21.04 -2.62
CA ARG A 335 8.92 19.72 -2.03
C ARG A 335 9.05 19.71 -0.51
N LEU A 336 8.31 18.79 0.10
CA LEU A 336 8.39 18.42 1.51
C LEU A 336 8.94 17.00 1.62
N HIS A 337 9.86 16.77 2.56
CA HIS A 337 10.46 15.45 2.79
C HIS A 337 10.65 15.17 4.29
N CYS A 338 10.04 14.12 4.81
CA CYS A 338 10.23 13.66 6.18
C CYS A 338 11.38 12.67 6.28
N ALA A 339 12.39 12.99 7.09
CA ALA A 339 13.52 12.11 7.37
C ALA A 339 13.17 10.90 8.27
N ASN A 340 12.01 10.88 8.92
CA ASN A 340 11.61 9.77 9.81
C ASN A 340 10.83 8.67 9.06
N CYS A 341 9.66 9.00 8.51
CA CYS A 341 8.81 8.03 7.81
C CYS A 341 9.06 7.97 6.28
N GLY A 342 9.94 8.84 5.79
CA GLY A 342 10.23 8.97 4.36
C GLY A 342 9.13 9.65 3.55
N PHE A 343 8.11 10.24 4.18
CA PHE A 343 7.03 10.99 3.51
C PHE A 343 7.62 12.05 2.59
N TYR A 344 7.14 12.10 1.35
CA TYR A 344 7.64 13.00 0.34
C TYR A 344 6.50 13.48 -0.54
N VAL A 345 6.34 14.79 -0.68
CA VAL A 345 5.43 15.38 -1.66
C VAL A 345 6.09 16.54 -2.37
N ASN A 346 5.68 16.80 -3.61
CA ASN A 346 6.11 17.95 -4.39
C ASN A 346 4.91 18.80 -4.80
N THR A 347 5.16 19.92 -5.45
CA THR A 347 4.13 20.88 -5.84
C THR A 347 2.90 20.25 -6.53
N PHE A 348 3.04 19.12 -7.25
CA PHE A 348 1.89 18.40 -7.85
C PHE A 348 0.68 18.22 -6.93
N VAL A 349 0.89 17.91 -5.64
CA VAL A 349 -0.22 17.65 -4.71
C VAL A 349 -0.97 18.92 -4.26
N GLY A 350 -0.46 20.11 -4.57
CA GLY A 350 -1.08 21.40 -4.24
C GLY A 350 -0.11 22.38 -3.58
N ASP A 351 -0.68 23.34 -2.86
CA ASP A 351 0.10 24.28 -2.05
C ASP A 351 0.74 23.53 -0.87
N LEU A 352 2.06 23.46 -0.86
CA LEU A 352 2.82 22.73 0.14
C LEU A 352 2.72 23.38 1.53
N HIS A 353 2.46 24.69 1.62
CA HIS A 353 2.23 25.36 2.91
C HIS A 353 0.90 24.99 3.57
N GLU A 354 -0.06 24.47 2.81
CA GLU A 354 -1.32 23.96 3.35
C GLU A 354 -1.21 22.52 3.85
N ILE A 355 -0.32 21.72 3.25
CA ILE A 355 -0.13 20.31 3.60
C ILE A 355 0.43 20.14 5.00
N GLU A 356 1.27 21.06 5.45
CA GLU A 356 1.83 21.05 6.80
C GLU A 356 0.77 21.29 7.88
N LYS A 357 -0.34 21.92 7.52
CA LYS A 357 -1.47 22.20 8.43
C LYS A 357 -2.46 21.04 8.49
N LEU A 358 -2.26 19.99 7.70
CA LEU A 358 -3.09 18.79 7.74
C LEU A 358 -2.73 17.97 8.99
N GLU A 359 -3.51 18.15 10.05
CA GLU A 359 -3.56 17.16 11.12
C GLU A 359 -4.40 15.97 10.62
N PHE A 360 -3.73 14.86 10.31
CA PHE A 360 -4.43 13.60 10.08
C PHE A 360 -4.77 13.01 11.44
N GLU A 361 -5.95 13.37 11.96
CA GLU A 361 -6.50 12.80 13.20
C GLU A 361 -6.50 11.27 13.10
N LEU A 362 -5.75 10.63 14.00
CA LEU A 362 -5.99 9.24 14.35
C LEU A 362 -7.24 9.22 15.25
N PRO A 363 -8.09 8.19 15.19
CA PRO A 363 -8.95 7.87 16.32
C PRO A 363 -8.03 7.70 17.54
N SER A 364 -8.14 8.61 18.50
CA SER A 364 -7.39 8.53 19.74
C SER A 364 -7.82 7.26 20.48
N HIS A 365 -6.90 6.31 20.68
CA HIS A 365 -7.00 5.38 21.79
C HIS A 365 -6.69 6.15 23.09
N GLU A 366 -7.62 7.00 23.51
CA GLU A 366 -7.66 7.42 24.91
C GLU A 366 -8.02 6.17 25.76
N GLU A 367 -7.23 5.94 26.80
CA GLU A 367 -7.52 5.12 28.01
C GLU A 367 -7.09 3.64 28.13
N GLU A 368 -6.32 3.02 27.22
CA GLU A 368 -5.75 1.67 27.50
C GLU A 368 -4.26 1.64 27.90
N GLU A 369 -3.43 2.59 27.44
CA GLU A 369 -1.99 2.59 27.76
C GLU A 369 -1.65 2.96 29.21
N LEU A 370 -2.53 3.69 29.92
CA LEU A 370 -2.26 4.05 31.32
C LEU A 370 -2.35 2.85 32.27
N ASN A 371 -3.13 1.83 31.93
CA ASN A 371 -3.32 0.64 32.77
C ASN A 371 -2.14 -0.35 32.67
N ASP A 372 -1.41 -0.36 31.57
CA ASP A 372 -0.26 -1.25 31.39
C ASP A 372 1.03 -0.65 31.95
N ILE A 373 1.17 0.68 31.95
CA ILE A 373 2.25 1.39 32.67
C ILE A 373 2.11 1.17 34.19
N LEU A 374 0.90 1.32 34.74
CA LEU A 374 0.65 1.09 36.16
C LEU A 374 0.85 -0.37 36.59
N LYS A 375 0.63 -1.35 35.71
CA LYS A 375 0.92 -2.77 35.99
C LYS A 375 2.41 -3.08 35.93
N ALA A 376 3.17 -2.44 35.04
CA ALA A 376 4.61 -2.62 34.94
C ALA A 376 5.35 -2.01 36.13
N GLU A 377 4.89 -0.86 36.63
CA GLU A 377 5.44 -0.23 37.84
C GLU A 377 5.13 -1.06 39.10
N ALA A 378 3.91 -1.56 39.24
CA ALA A 378 3.55 -2.45 40.35
C ALA A 378 4.31 -3.79 40.35
N TYR A 379 4.69 -4.30 39.18
CA TYR A 379 5.50 -5.52 39.05
C TYR A 379 6.97 -5.30 39.41
N ASN A 380 7.51 -4.10 39.12
CA ASN A 380 8.89 -3.76 39.51
C ASN A 380 9.00 -3.47 41.02
N GLU A 381 8.03 -2.79 41.64
CA GLU A 381 7.99 -2.62 43.10
C GLU A 381 7.92 -3.98 43.82
N PHE A 382 7.15 -4.93 43.29
CA PHE A 382 7.07 -6.30 43.84
C PHE A 382 8.40 -7.05 43.77
N LEU A 383 9.15 -6.89 42.67
CA LEU A 383 10.46 -7.53 42.50
C LEU A 383 11.54 -6.91 43.40
N GLU A 384 11.50 -5.59 43.65
CA GLU A 384 12.42 -4.92 44.57
C GLU A 384 12.15 -5.33 46.03
N GLU A 385 10.90 -5.47 46.44
CA GLU A 385 10.55 -5.89 47.82
C GLU A 385 10.84 -7.39 48.09
N GLU A 386 10.63 -8.27 47.11
CA GLU A 386 10.77 -9.72 47.31
C GLU A 386 12.20 -10.23 47.06
N TYR A 387 12.97 -9.55 46.21
CA TYR A 387 14.31 -10.00 45.80
C TYR A 387 15.46 -9.02 46.09
N GLY A 388 15.17 -7.79 46.55
CA GLY A 388 16.19 -6.83 47.00
C GLY A 388 17.22 -6.47 45.92
N LEU A 389 16.77 -6.28 44.69
CA LEU A 389 17.59 -5.75 43.59
C LEU A 389 17.58 -4.23 43.55
#